data_AF-A0A1V4XVJ5-F1
#
_entry.id   AF-A0A1V4XVJ5-F1
#
_cell.length_a   1.000
_cell.length_b   1.000
_cell.length_c   1.000
_cell.angle_alpha   90.00
_cell.angle_beta   90.00
_cell.angle_gamma   90.00
#
_symmetry.space_group_name_H-M   'P 1'
#
loop_
_entity.id
_entity.type
_entity.pdbx_description
1 polymer ?
#
loop_
_entity_poly.entity_id
_entity_poly.type
_entity_poly.pdbx_seq_one_letter_code
_entity_poly.pdbx_strand_id
1 'polypeptide(L)'
;MEDETAFCRRNETFKVTSAMSKRIHFPLWLACGLPVLLWIYTYVEKMNSVFNGAEVYREHGLVENATNLFLLAAIVLFLVCLKKAECFWEKLWLLILAAGAVYFLGEEISWGYHLLGYDVNEEWMALNDQKEPNFHNLTGAWEIVFDKLPRQLLSVGVVLGGLLGAYADRRES
;
A
#
# COMPACT_ATOMS: atom_id res chain seq x y z
N MET A 1 34.45 30.07 34.44
CA MET A 1 35.20 29.22 33.48
C MET A 1 34.50 27.89 33.19
N GLU A 2 33.74 27.30 34.14
CA GLU A 2 32.92 26.10 33.87
C GLU A 2 31.69 26.36 32.97
N ASP A 3 31.13 27.57 33.04
CA ASP A 3 29.88 27.96 32.36
C ASP A 3 30.00 28.00 30.81
N GLU A 4 31.12 28.52 30.29
CA GLU A 4 31.34 28.62 28.84
C GLU A 4 31.48 27.25 28.16
N THR A 5 32.07 26.27 28.86
CA THR A 5 32.20 24.90 28.34
C THR A 5 30.89 24.13 28.33
N ALA A 6 29.95 24.48 29.22
CA ALA A 6 28.61 23.91 29.24
C ALA A 6 27.72 24.54 28.15
N PHE A 7 27.90 25.83 27.87
CA PHE A 7 27.23 26.54 26.79
C PHE A 7 27.67 26.04 25.41
N CYS A 8 28.98 25.89 25.17
CA CYS A 8 29.51 25.31 23.93
C CYS A 8 29.05 23.87 23.71
N ARG A 9 29.11 23.01 24.75
CA ARG A 9 28.62 21.62 24.65
C ARG A 9 27.14 21.54 24.29
N ARG A 10 26.31 22.41 24.87
CA ARG A 10 24.87 22.47 24.58
C ARG A 10 24.59 22.88 23.13
N ASN A 11 25.32 23.88 22.63
CA ASN A 11 25.19 24.37 21.26
C ASN A 11 25.70 23.35 20.22
N GLU A 12 26.72 22.57 20.55
CA GLU A 12 27.17 21.46 19.72
C GLU A 12 26.19 20.29 19.75
N THR A 13 25.65 19.89 20.91
CA THR A 13 24.59 18.86 20.96
C THR A 13 23.35 19.29 20.18
N PHE A 14 22.93 20.56 20.27
CA PHE A 14 21.80 21.08 19.51
C PHE A 14 22.06 21.08 17.99
N LYS A 15 23.25 21.51 17.55
CA LYS A 15 23.66 21.42 16.14
C LYS A 15 23.79 19.98 15.64
N VAL A 16 24.27 19.05 16.46
CA VAL A 16 24.38 17.62 16.10
C VAL A 16 23.00 16.96 16.03
N THR A 17 22.06 17.31 16.92
CA THR A 17 20.66 16.85 16.80
C THR A 17 19.94 17.44 15.60
N SER A 18 20.25 18.69 15.23
CA SER A 18 19.64 19.34 14.06
C SER A 18 20.29 18.92 12.74
N ALA A 19 21.51 18.35 12.76
CA ALA A 19 22.26 18.06 11.54
C ALA A 19 21.93 16.72 10.86
N MET A 20 21.28 15.74 11.51
CA MET A 20 21.27 14.38 10.93
C MET A 20 20.01 13.53 11.15
N SER A 21 18.82 14.12 11.08
CA SER A 21 17.71 13.36 10.46
C SER A 21 17.85 13.52 8.95
N LYS A 22 18.54 12.59 8.28
CA LYS A 22 18.49 12.54 6.81
C LYS A 22 17.03 12.34 6.41
N ARG A 23 16.39 13.43 5.94
CA ARG A 23 15.08 13.33 5.29
C ARG A 23 15.23 12.37 4.12
N ILE A 24 14.43 11.31 4.11
CA ILE A 24 14.40 10.39 2.97
C ILE A 24 13.53 11.09 1.94
N HIS A 25 14.16 11.67 0.93
CA HIS A 25 13.48 12.15 -0.25
C HIS A 25 12.99 10.93 -1.02
N PHE A 26 11.69 10.62 -0.94
CA PHE A 26 11.10 9.63 -1.82
C PHE A 26 11.01 10.23 -3.22
N PRO A 27 11.62 9.59 -4.24
CA PRO A 27 11.53 10.13 -5.58
C PRO A 27 10.07 10.06 -6.05
N LEU A 28 9.57 11.15 -6.62
CA LEU A 28 8.16 11.31 -7.00
C LEU A 28 7.67 10.20 -7.95
N TRP A 29 8.55 9.67 -8.79
CA TRP A 29 8.24 8.55 -9.68
C TRP A 29 7.97 7.23 -8.93
N LEU A 30 8.57 7.03 -7.76
CA LEU A 30 8.32 5.83 -6.95
C LEU A 30 7.00 5.96 -6.19
N ALA A 31 6.70 7.15 -5.67
CA ALA A 31 5.47 7.41 -4.91
C ALA A 31 4.22 7.50 -5.81
N CYS A 32 4.35 8.07 -7.01
CA CYS A 32 3.21 8.32 -7.91
C CYS A 32 3.29 7.51 -9.20
N GLY A 33 4.49 7.35 -9.77
CA GLY A 33 4.69 6.67 -11.04
C GLY A 33 4.44 5.16 -10.96
N LEU A 34 4.91 4.50 -9.90
CA LEU A 34 4.70 3.06 -9.73
C LEU A 34 3.21 2.69 -9.56
N PRO A 35 2.41 3.34 -8.66
CA PRO A 35 0.97 3.07 -8.58
C PRO A 35 0.22 3.33 -9.88
N VAL A 36 0.53 4.45 -10.56
CA VAL A 36 -0.11 4.81 -11.84
C VAL A 36 0.24 3.79 -12.93
N LEU A 37 1.49 3.33 -12.99
CA LEU A 37 1.93 2.33 -13.96
C LEU A 37 1.25 0.98 -13.74
N LEU A 38 1.11 0.56 -12.47
CA LEU A 38 0.37 -0.67 -12.13
C LEU A 38 -1.11 -0.56 -12.49
N TRP A 39 -1.73 0.60 -12.25
CA TRP A 39 -3.09 0.88 -12.71
C TRP A 39 -3.22 0.77 -14.22
N ILE A 40 -2.37 1.45 -14.98
CA ILE A 40 -2.38 1.39 -16.45
C ILE A 40 -2.21 -0.07 -16.91
N TYR A 41 -1.28 -0.82 -16.32
CA TYR A 41 -1.06 -2.23 -16.65
C TYR A 41 -2.34 -3.06 -16.49
N THR A 42 -3.02 -2.95 -15.35
CA THR A 42 -4.28 -3.70 -15.11
C THR A 42 -5.38 -3.35 -16.10
N TYR A 43 -5.49 -2.08 -16.51
CA TYR A 43 -6.45 -1.66 -17.54
C TYR A 43 -6.07 -2.15 -18.94
N VAL A 44 -4.78 -2.13 -19.28
CA VAL A 44 -4.28 -2.63 -20.56
C VAL A 44 -4.54 -4.13 -20.69
N GLU A 45 -4.27 -4.92 -19.64
CA GLU A 45 -4.56 -6.36 -19.62
C GLU A 45 -6.05 -6.64 -19.76
N LYS A 46 -6.89 -5.91 -19.03
CA LYS A 46 -8.36 -6.03 -19.16
C LYS A 46 -8.83 -5.73 -20.59
N MET A 47 -8.25 -4.69 -21.20
CA MET A 47 -8.54 -4.32 -22.58
C MET A 47 -8.08 -5.42 -23.55
N ASN A 48 -6.88 -5.96 -23.34
CA ASN A 48 -6.31 -7.05 -24.12
C ASN A 48 -7.18 -8.33 -24.05
N SER A 49 -7.67 -8.68 -22.87
CA SER A 49 -8.59 -9.80 -22.67
C SER A 49 -9.91 -9.62 -23.43
N VAL A 50 -10.49 -8.41 -23.39
CA VAL A 50 -11.72 -8.09 -24.15
C VAL A 50 -11.51 -8.19 -25.67
N PHE A 51 -10.36 -7.74 -26.19
CA PHE A 51 -10.11 -7.69 -27.63
C PHE A 51 -9.58 -8.98 -28.24
N ASN A 52 -8.70 -9.70 -27.52
CA ASN A 52 -8.01 -10.86 -28.05
C ASN A 52 -8.58 -12.19 -27.55
N GLY A 53 -9.59 -12.18 -26.66
CA GLY A 53 -10.20 -13.39 -26.09
C GLY A 53 -9.22 -14.28 -25.33
N ALA A 54 -7.97 -13.82 -25.14
CA ALA A 54 -6.96 -14.51 -24.38
C ALA A 54 -7.33 -14.36 -22.90
N GLU A 55 -7.78 -15.45 -22.30
CA GLU A 55 -7.82 -15.63 -20.85
C GLU A 55 -6.37 -15.66 -20.33
N VAL A 56 -5.67 -14.52 -20.37
CA VAL A 56 -4.39 -14.36 -19.64
C VAL A 56 -4.65 -14.43 -18.12
N TYR A 57 -5.91 -14.40 -17.70
CA TYR A 57 -6.41 -14.74 -16.37
C TYR A 57 -6.20 -16.20 -15.94
N ARG A 58 -5.70 -17.08 -16.82
CA ARG A 58 -5.71 -18.54 -16.55
C ARG A 58 -4.48 -19.12 -15.86
N GLU A 59 -3.55 -18.31 -15.35
CA GLU A 59 -2.50 -18.84 -14.47
C GLU A 59 -2.32 -17.97 -13.21
N HIS A 60 -2.82 -18.52 -12.11
CA HIS A 60 -2.64 -18.21 -10.67
C HIS A 60 -1.19 -17.93 -10.18
N GLY A 61 -0.29 -17.42 -11.03
CA GLY A 61 1.15 -17.52 -10.79
C GLY A 61 1.89 -16.20 -10.68
N LEU A 62 1.63 -15.23 -11.56
CA LEU A 62 2.55 -14.09 -11.70
C LEU A 62 1.94 -12.76 -11.28
N VAL A 63 0.76 -12.39 -11.79
CA VAL A 63 0.15 -11.09 -11.49
C VAL A 63 -0.34 -11.04 -10.04
N GLU A 64 -0.99 -12.10 -9.55
CA GLU A 64 -1.43 -12.23 -8.15
C GLU A 64 -0.21 -12.20 -7.21
N ASN A 65 0.83 -13.00 -7.48
CA ASN A 65 2.04 -13.01 -6.65
C ASN A 65 2.81 -11.68 -6.69
N ALA A 66 2.87 -11.01 -7.85
CA ALA A 66 3.43 -9.67 -7.95
C ALA A 66 2.60 -8.67 -7.13
N THR A 67 1.27 -8.74 -7.23
CA THR A 67 0.34 -7.91 -6.45
C THR A 67 0.56 -8.11 -4.95
N ASN A 68 0.67 -9.36 -4.49
CA ASN A 68 0.96 -9.71 -3.11
C ASN A 68 2.30 -9.14 -2.64
N LEU A 69 3.35 -9.24 -3.47
CA LEU A 69 4.66 -8.67 -3.17
C LEU A 69 4.62 -7.14 -3.10
N PHE A 70 3.91 -6.48 -4.01
CA PHE A 70 3.76 -5.03 -4.00
C PHE A 70 2.96 -4.54 -2.79
N LEU A 71 1.89 -5.24 -2.41
CA LEU A 71 1.12 -4.94 -1.21
C LEU A 71 1.97 -5.10 0.05
N LEU A 72 2.75 -6.18 0.15
CA LEU A 72 3.67 -6.39 1.27
C LEU A 72 4.73 -5.27 1.35
N ALA A 73 5.33 -4.91 0.22
CA ALA A 73 6.28 -3.82 0.15
C ALA A 73 5.63 -2.48 0.55
N ALA A 74 4.40 -2.21 0.10
CA ALA A 74 3.65 -1.01 0.46
C ALA A 74 3.38 -0.94 1.97
N ILE A 75 2.94 -2.04 2.60
CA ILE A 75 2.74 -2.12 4.06
C ILE A 75 4.03 -1.76 4.79
N VAL A 76 5.16 -2.37 4.41
CA VAL A 76 6.46 -2.07 5.02
C VAL A 76 6.83 -0.59 4.86
N LEU A 77 6.63 -0.02 3.66
CA LEU A 77 6.90 1.39 3.39
C LEU A 77 6.01 2.31 4.23
N PHE A 78 4.71 2.04 4.35
CA PHE A 78 3.81 2.83 5.19
C PHE A 78 4.22 2.79 6.66
N LEU A 79 4.63 1.62 7.18
CA LEU A 79 5.12 1.48 8.55
C LEU A 79 6.46 2.22 8.77
N VAL A 80 7.35 2.23 7.78
CA VAL A 80 8.60 3.01 7.84
C VAL A 80 8.30 4.52 7.83
N CYS A 81 7.38 4.97 6.97
CA CYS A 81 6.93 6.36 6.93
C CYS A 81 6.22 6.76 8.23
N LEU A 82 5.44 5.85 8.83
CA LEU A 82 4.71 6.11 10.07
C LEU A 82 5.65 6.44 11.23
N LYS A 83 6.84 5.83 11.28
CA LYS A 83 7.89 6.14 12.27
C LYS A 83 8.48 7.55 12.11
N LYS A 84 8.31 8.15 10.94
CA LYS A 84 8.83 9.48 10.59
C LYS A 84 7.77 10.57 10.59
N ALA A 85 6.49 10.18 10.50
CA ALA A 85 5.38 11.10 10.56
C ALA A 85 5.37 11.84 11.90
N GLU A 86 5.29 13.17 11.85
CA GLU A 86 5.28 14.01 13.04
C GLU A 86 3.84 14.38 13.42
N CYS A 87 3.01 14.65 12.41
CA CYS A 87 1.64 15.12 12.58
C CYS A 87 0.66 13.97 12.80
N PHE A 88 -0.39 14.21 13.59
CA PHE A 88 -1.48 13.24 13.79
C PHE A 88 -2.13 12.81 12.47
N TRP A 89 -2.40 13.77 11.56
CA TRP A 89 -3.08 13.51 10.29
C TRP A 89 -2.24 12.65 9.34
N GLU A 90 -0.93 12.84 9.31
CA GLU A 90 -0.01 11.97 8.54
C GLU A 90 -0.03 10.55 9.08
N LYS A 91 0.03 10.39 10.40
CA LYS A 91 -0.03 9.08 11.05
C LYS A 91 -1.35 8.38 10.75
N LEU A 92 -2.46 9.09 10.90
CA LEU A 92 -3.79 8.56 10.63
C LEU A 92 -3.92 8.14 9.16
N TRP A 93 -3.46 8.97 8.22
CA TRP A 93 -3.48 8.66 6.80
C TRP A 93 -2.65 7.41 6.47
N LEU A 94 -1.42 7.33 6.98
CA LEU A 94 -0.54 6.18 6.78
C LEU A 94 -1.10 4.90 7.42
N LEU A 95 -1.76 5.00 8.57
CA LEU A 95 -2.45 3.87 9.21
C LEU A 95 -3.63 3.38 8.36
N ILE A 96 -4.42 4.30 7.78
CA ILE A 96 -5.51 3.94 6.87
C ILE A 96 -4.97 3.22 5.64
N LEU A 97 -3.89 3.74 5.02
CA LEU A 97 -3.27 3.09 3.86
C LEU A 97 -2.66 1.72 4.21
N ALA A 98 -2.00 1.60 5.36
CA ALA A 98 -1.45 0.32 5.83
C ALA A 98 -2.56 -0.70 6.11
N ALA A 99 -3.63 -0.30 6.80
CA ALA A 99 -4.78 -1.16 7.06
C ALA A 99 -5.45 -1.61 5.76
N GLY A 100 -5.64 -0.69 4.81
CA GLY A 100 -6.18 -1.01 3.49
C GLY A 100 -5.29 -2.00 2.73
N ALA A 101 -3.97 -1.81 2.73
CA ALA A 101 -3.04 -2.72 2.08
C ALA A 101 -2.99 -4.11 2.74
N VAL A 102 -3.09 -4.18 4.08
CA VAL A 102 -3.21 -5.45 4.81
C VAL A 102 -4.50 -6.18 4.46
N TYR A 103 -5.62 -5.46 4.43
CA TYR A 103 -6.91 -6.02 4.01
C TYR A 103 -6.82 -6.60 2.60
N PHE A 104 -6.31 -5.84 1.64
CA PHE A 104 -6.13 -6.32 0.26
C PHE A 104 -5.21 -7.51 0.15
N LEU A 105 -4.08 -7.50 0.85
CA LEU A 105 -3.17 -8.63 0.84
C LEU A 105 -3.86 -9.88 1.38
N GLY A 106 -4.63 -9.73 2.47
CA GLY A 106 -5.44 -10.80 3.04
C GLY A 106 -6.46 -11.34 2.03
N GLU A 107 -7.21 -10.47 1.39
CA GLU A 107 -8.19 -10.85 0.36
C GLU A 107 -7.53 -11.61 -0.82
N GLU A 108 -6.39 -11.14 -1.33
CA GLU A 108 -5.66 -11.76 -2.46
C GLU A 108 -5.03 -13.12 -2.12
N ILE A 109 -4.66 -13.37 -0.85
CA ILE A 109 -4.14 -14.68 -0.41
C ILE A 109 -5.20 -15.53 0.28
N SER A 110 -6.47 -15.13 0.17
CA SER A 110 -7.61 -15.81 0.77
C SER A 110 -7.45 -16.03 2.27
N TRP A 111 -6.94 -15.00 2.95
CA TRP A 111 -6.63 -14.97 4.38
C TRP A 111 -5.73 -16.12 4.85
N GLY A 112 -4.87 -16.63 3.95
CA GLY A 112 -3.96 -17.74 4.22
C GLY A 112 -4.63 -19.10 4.13
N TYR A 113 -5.85 -19.20 3.58
CA TYR A 113 -6.59 -20.44 3.38
C TYR A 113 -5.77 -21.52 2.66
N HIS A 114 -5.01 -21.17 1.61
CA HIS A 114 -4.16 -22.14 0.90
C HIS A 114 -3.03 -22.73 1.75
N LEU A 115 -2.63 -22.05 2.83
CA LEU A 115 -1.58 -22.52 3.73
C LEU A 115 -2.14 -23.26 4.93
N LEU A 116 -3.28 -22.81 5.46
CA LEU A 116 -3.84 -23.27 6.73
C LEU A 116 -4.98 -24.27 6.56
N GLY A 117 -5.67 -24.26 5.41
CA GLY A 117 -6.71 -25.22 5.03
C GLY A 117 -7.87 -25.31 6.02
N TYR A 118 -8.24 -24.20 6.67
CA TYR A 118 -9.34 -24.19 7.63
C TYR A 118 -10.71 -24.32 6.96
N ASP A 119 -11.68 -24.92 7.64
CA ASP A 119 -13.01 -25.17 7.10
C ASP A 119 -13.78 -23.87 6.80
N VAL A 120 -14.53 -23.87 5.70
CA VAL A 120 -15.36 -22.75 5.23
C VAL A 120 -16.80 -23.24 5.03
N ASN A 121 -17.77 -22.43 5.41
CA ASN A 121 -19.19 -22.75 5.29
C ASN A 121 -19.58 -22.97 3.81
N GLU A 122 -20.34 -24.04 3.52
CA GLU A 122 -20.82 -24.36 2.16
C GLU A 122 -21.66 -23.24 1.53
N GLU A 123 -22.47 -22.53 2.31
CA GLU A 123 -23.25 -21.38 1.86
C GLU A 123 -22.35 -20.23 1.37
N TRP A 124 -21.18 -20.06 2.00
CA TRP A 124 -20.18 -19.08 1.56
C TRP A 124 -19.55 -19.49 0.22
N MET A 125 -19.16 -20.76 0.11
CA MET A 125 -18.54 -21.31 -1.10
C MET A 125 -19.48 -21.27 -2.31
N ALA A 126 -20.79 -21.26 -2.08
CA ALA A 126 -21.78 -21.12 -3.15
C ALA A 126 -21.85 -19.70 -3.75
N LEU A 127 -21.43 -18.67 -3.00
CA LEU A 127 -21.43 -17.26 -3.41
C LEU A 127 -20.07 -16.79 -3.97
N ASN A 128 -19.03 -17.59 -3.77
CA ASN A 128 -17.64 -17.29 -4.13
C ASN A 128 -17.22 -18.12 -5.36
N ASP A 129 -16.73 -17.47 -6.42
CA ASP A 129 -16.49 -18.17 -7.70
C ASP A 129 -15.32 -19.17 -7.66
N GLN A 130 -14.30 -18.87 -6.86
CA GLN A 130 -13.11 -19.71 -6.64
C GLN A 130 -13.24 -20.63 -5.43
N LYS A 131 -14.35 -20.55 -4.70
CA LYS A 131 -14.60 -21.33 -3.47
C LYS A 131 -13.50 -21.10 -2.43
N GLU A 132 -13.28 -19.83 -2.11
CA GLU A 132 -12.30 -19.39 -1.13
C GLU A 132 -12.94 -18.49 -0.06
N PRO A 133 -12.40 -18.42 1.17
CA PRO A 133 -12.95 -17.59 2.24
C PRO A 133 -12.50 -16.13 2.13
N ASN A 134 -12.73 -15.51 0.98
CA ASN A 134 -12.49 -14.09 0.74
C ASN A 134 -13.75 -13.40 0.19
N PHE A 135 -13.77 -12.08 0.26
CA PHE A 135 -14.80 -11.24 -0.35
C PHE A 135 -14.47 -10.86 -1.79
N HIS A 136 -13.20 -10.83 -2.18
CA HIS A 136 -12.77 -10.49 -3.55
C HIS A 136 -13.46 -11.38 -4.60
N ASN A 137 -13.58 -12.68 -4.35
CA ASN A 137 -14.15 -13.64 -5.30
C ASN A 137 -15.68 -13.71 -5.28
N LEU A 138 -16.36 -12.78 -4.58
CA LEU A 138 -17.82 -12.68 -4.61
C LEU A 138 -18.29 -12.11 -5.95
N THR A 139 -19.37 -12.66 -6.50
CA THR A 139 -19.87 -12.28 -7.81
C THR A 139 -21.00 -11.23 -7.76
N GLY A 140 -21.27 -10.61 -8.92
CA GLY A 140 -22.39 -9.68 -9.08
C GLY A 140 -22.13 -8.30 -8.46
N ALA A 141 -23.10 -7.78 -7.71
CA ALA A 141 -22.96 -6.46 -7.07
C ALA A 141 -21.85 -6.43 -6.01
N TRP A 142 -21.54 -7.58 -5.41
CA TRP A 142 -20.53 -7.70 -4.35
C TRP A 142 -19.11 -7.58 -4.87
N GLU A 143 -18.83 -8.04 -6.10
CA GLU A 143 -17.54 -7.84 -6.79
C GLU A 143 -17.17 -6.34 -6.84
N ILE A 144 -18.14 -5.49 -7.14
CA ILE A 144 -17.92 -4.04 -7.23
C ILE A 144 -17.58 -3.46 -5.85
N VAL A 145 -18.29 -3.91 -4.82
CA VAL A 145 -18.19 -3.36 -3.46
C VAL A 145 -16.93 -3.82 -2.74
N PHE A 146 -16.54 -5.09 -2.90
CA PHE A 146 -15.48 -5.71 -2.11
C PHE A 146 -14.14 -5.87 -2.84
N ASP A 147 -14.13 -6.04 -4.17
CA ASP A 147 -12.89 -6.05 -4.94
C ASP A 147 -12.59 -4.66 -5.52
N LYS A 148 -13.46 -4.17 -6.40
CA LYS A 148 -13.12 -3.00 -7.24
C LYS A 148 -13.03 -1.71 -6.43
N LEU A 149 -14.06 -1.41 -5.63
CA LEU A 149 -14.15 -0.14 -4.92
C LEU A 149 -13.00 0.08 -3.94
N PRO A 150 -12.67 -0.85 -3.01
CA PRO A 150 -11.65 -0.55 -2.03
C PRO A 150 -10.25 -0.50 -2.67
N ARG A 151 -10.03 -1.21 -3.81
CA ARG A 151 -8.74 -1.21 -4.53
C ARG A 151 -8.49 0.15 -5.16
N GLN A 152 -9.55 0.73 -5.74
CA GLN A 152 -9.51 2.08 -6.27
C GLN A 152 -9.28 3.11 -5.17
N LEU A 153 -9.97 2.99 -4.03
CA LEU A 153 -9.80 3.91 -2.89
C LEU A 153 -8.38 3.87 -2.32
N LEU A 154 -7.81 2.68 -2.12
CA LEU A 154 -6.44 2.53 -1.64
C LEU A 154 -5.46 3.19 -2.62
N SER A 155 -5.60 2.89 -3.90
CA SER A 155 -4.70 3.39 -4.93
C SER A 155 -4.75 4.92 -5.08
N VAL A 156 -5.96 5.51 -5.08
CA VAL A 156 -6.14 6.98 -5.03
C VAL A 156 -5.50 7.55 -3.77
N GLY A 157 -5.72 6.92 -2.62
CA GLY A 157 -5.16 7.34 -1.34
C GLY A 157 -3.63 7.34 -1.34
N VAL A 158 -2.99 6.34 -1.95
CA VAL A 158 -1.54 6.25 -2.11
C VAL A 158 -1.02 7.40 -2.98
N VAL A 159 -1.65 7.64 -4.14
CA VAL A 159 -1.24 8.73 -5.04
C VAL A 159 -1.38 10.09 -4.35
N LEU A 160 -2.53 10.35 -3.71
CA LEU A 160 -2.76 11.61 -2.99
C LEU A 160 -1.77 11.78 -1.83
N GLY A 161 -1.56 10.74 -1.03
CA GLY A 161 -0.59 10.77 0.07
C GLY A 161 0.84 11.02 -0.41
N GLY A 162 1.24 10.37 -1.51
CA GLY A 162 2.54 10.57 -2.14
C GLY A 162 2.74 11.99 -2.66
N LEU A 163 1.73 12.56 -3.33
CA LEU A 163 1.75 13.94 -3.82
C LEU A 163 1.84 14.95 -2.67
N LEU A 164 1.02 14.78 -1.63
CA LEU A 164 1.02 15.65 -0.45
C LEU A 164 2.36 15.58 0.30
N GLY A 165 2.90 14.39 0.49
CA GLY A 165 4.22 14.19 1.12
C GLY A 165 5.34 14.85 0.32
N ALA A 166 5.35 14.68 -1.01
CA ALA A 166 6.34 15.33 -1.87
C ALA A 166 6.20 16.86 -1.90
N TYR A 167 4.97 17.38 -1.85
CA TYR A 167 4.73 18.82 -1.74
C TYR A 167 5.25 19.38 -0.41
N ALA A 168 4.98 18.72 0.71
CA ALA A 168 5.43 19.13 2.03
C ALA A 168 6.97 19.16 2.10
N ASP A 169 7.63 18.11 1.61
CA ASP A 169 9.09 18.00 1.59
C ASP A 169 9.75 19.15 0.79
N ARG A 170 9.20 19.52 -0.37
CA ARG A 170 9.69 20.65 -1.18
C ARG A 170 9.48 22.02 -0.53
N ARG A 171 8.49 22.16 0.35
CA ARG A 171 8.20 23.44 1.02
C ARG A 171 9.14 23.71 2.19
N GLU A 172 9.71 22.64 2.75
CA GLU A 172 10.62 22.68 3.90
C GLU A 172 12.11 22.58 3.50
N SER A 173 12.38 22.41 2.21
CA SER A 173 13.72 22.42 1.57
C SER A 173 14.14 23.84 1.17
#